data_AF-A0A6I8W607-F1
#
_entry.id   AF-A0A6I8W607-F1
#
_cell.length_a   1.000
_cell.length_b   1.000
_cell.length_c   1.000
_cell.angle_alpha   90.00
_cell.angle_beta   90.00
_cell.angle_gamma   90.00
#
_symmetry.space_group_name_H-M   'P 1'
#
loop_
_entity.id
_entity.type
_entity.pdbx_description
1 polymer ?
#
loop_
_entity_poly.entity_id
_entity_poly.type
_entity_poly.pdbx_seq_one_letter_code
_entity_poly.pdbx_strand_id
1 'polypeptide(L)'
;MNTIDQKKAVRRIHSCGNNYYKMLDVPHNATEAQILMSFKKMAKKVHPDKNFDPRATETFQALLKAKNVLLDSTMRKEFDQKLRCSYGETRWNRRGNSKRSGGSNGGLDAGRNGGRFSLFKPQWTFIVLIIFVLMAYILSIPSYCLNSSEEVSSKVARPLT
;
A
#
# COMPACT_ATOMS: atom_id res chain seq x y z
N MET A 1 14.02 -13.37 -13.40
CA MET A 1 13.54 -12.31 -14.31
C MET A 1 12.01 -12.21 -14.22
N ASN A 2 11.46 -11.06 -13.79
CA ASN A 2 10.08 -10.62 -14.04
C ASN A 2 9.99 -9.08 -13.95
N THR A 3 11.02 -8.38 -14.42
CA THR A 3 11.16 -6.92 -14.34
C THR A 3 10.15 -6.16 -15.21
N ILE A 4 9.72 -6.74 -16.33
CA ILE A 4 8.72 -6.14 -17.21
C ILE A 4 7.35 -6.06 -16.52
N ASP A 5 6.95 -7.14 -15.84
CA ASP A 5 5.68 -7.20 -15.11
C ASP A 5 5.64 -6.23 -13.93
N GLN A 6 6.77 -6.08 -13.23
CA GLN A 6 6.88 -5.15 -12.12
C GLN A 6 6.82 -3.70 -12.61
N LYS A 7 7.56 -3.35 -13.67
CA LYS A 7 7.46 -2.02 -14.32
C LYS A 7 6.05 -1.74 -14.84
N LYS A 8 5.36 -2.75 -15.38
CA LYS A 8 3.94 -2.62 -15.80
C LYS A 8 3.03 -2.38 -14.59
N ALA A 9 3.27 -3.07 -13.47
CA ALA A 9 2.51 -2.85 -12.23
C ALA A 9 2.69 -1.42 -11.70
N VAL A 10 3.93 -0.93 -11.61
CA VAL A 10 4.25 0.46 -11.20
C VAL A 10 3.52 1.47 -12.09
N ARG A 11 3.62 1.31 -13.42
CA ARG A 11 2.93 2.19 -14.37
C ARG A 11 1.41 2.18 -14.17
N ARG A 12 0.79 1.00 -14.01
CA ARG A 12 -0.67 0.91 -13.78
C ARG A 12 -1.11 1.62 -12.50
N ILE A 13 -0.40 1.41 -11.39
CA ILE A 13 -0.75 2.04 -10.11
C ILE A 13 -0.64 3.56 -10.23
N HIS A 14 0.38 4.06 -10.92
CA HIS A 14 0.53 5.49 -11.19
C HIS A 14 -0.61 6.03 -12.07
N SER A 15 -1.08 5.26 -13.06
CA SER A 15 -2.21 5.65 -13.92
C SER A 15 -3.56 5.65 -13.20
N CYS A 16 -3.72 4.89 -12.10
CA CYS A 16 -4.99 4.80 -11.37
C CYS A 16 -5.35 6.08 -10.58
N GLY A 17 -4.42 7.03 -10.44
CA GLY A 17 -4.67 8.35 -9.82
C GLY A 17 -5.20 8.23 -8.38
N ASN A 18 -6.24 8.99 -8.02
CA ASN A 18 -6.77 9.00 -6.66
C ASN A 18 -7.72 7.83 -6.33
N ASN A 19 -7.83 6.81 -7.20
CA ASN A 19 -8.76 5.70 -7.01
C ASN A 19 -8.12 4.54 -6.22
N TYR A 20 -8.26 4.56 -4.89
CA TYR A 20 -7.66 3.54 -4.00
C TYR A 20 -8.12 2.11 -4.28
N TYR A 21 -9.40 1.91 -4.62
CA TYR A 21 -9.94 0.60 -5.00
C TYR A 21 -9.27 0.00 -6.25
N LYS A 22 -9.05 0.84 -7.28
CA LYS A 22 -8.37 0.43 -8.52
C LYS A 22 -6.86 0.23 -8.34
N MET A 23 -6.24 0.96 -7.42
CA MET A 23 -4.81 0.76 -7.09
C MET A 23 -4.55 -0.60 -6.45
N LEU A 24 -5.44 -1.04 -5.57
CA LEU A 24 -5.36 -2.32 -4.88
C LEU A 24 -5.97 -3.48 -5.69
N ASP A 25 -6.60 -3.19 -6.82
CA ASP A 25 -7.28 -4.19 -7.67
C ASP A 25 -8.39 -4.94 -6.91
N VAL A 26 -9.17 -4.20 -6.12
CA VAL A 26 -10.25 -4.72 -5.28
C VAL A 26 -11.58 -4.08 -5.62
N PRO A 27 -12.71 -4.82 -5.50
CA PRO A 27 -14.03 -4.25 -5.65
C PRO A 27 -14.36 -3.29 -4.50
N HIS A 28 -15.32 -2.39 -4.72
CA HIS A 28 -15.82 -1.48 -3.67
C HIS A 28 -16.45 -2.22 -2.48
N ASN A 29 -16.91 -3.46 -2.67
CA ASN A 29 -17.49 -4.30 -1.62
C ASN A 29 -16.46 -5.21 -0.93
N ALA A 30 -15.15 -5.01 -1.18
CA ALA A 30 -14.11 -5.85 -0.60
C ALA A 30 -14.08 -5.75 0.93
N THR A 31 -13.84 -6.90 1.56
CA THR A 31 -13.61 -7.02 3.00
C THR A 31 -12.18 -6.58 3.35
N GLU A 32 -11.96 -6.23 4.62
CA GLU A 32 -10.63 -5.85 5.13
C GLU A 32 -9.57 -6.92 4.87
N ALA A 33 -9.94 -8.20 5.03
CA ALA A 33 -9.05 -9.33 4.74
C ALA A 33 -8.61 -9.35 3.27
N GLN A 34 -9.54 -9.12 2.33
CA GLN A 34 -9.23 -9.06 0.89
C GLN A 34 -8.34 -7.87 0.53
N ILE A 35 -8.56 -6.72 1.19
CA ILE A 35 -7.72 -5.52 1.03
C ILE A 35 -6.29 -5.82 1.51
N LEU A 36 -6.13 -6.51 2.64
CA LEU A 36 -4.81 -6.89 3.14
C LEU A 36 -4.11 -7.92 2.24
N MET A 37 -4.84 -8.90 1.73
CA MET A 37 -4.27 -9.92 0.83
C MET A 37 -3.81 -9.31 -0.50
N SER A 38 -4.64 -8.47 -1.12
CA SER A 38 -4.29 -7.76 -2.36
C SER A 38 -3.11 -6.81 -2.15
N PHE A 39 -3.11 -6.05 -1.05
CA PHE A 39 -1.98 -5.20 -0.67
C PHE A 39 -0.68 -6.01 -0.56
N LYS A 40 -0.68 -7.15 0.15
CA LYS A 40 0.50 -8.02 0.28
C LYS A 40 1.01 -8.51 -1.08
N LYS A 41 0.10 -8.88 -2.00
CA LYS A 41 0.44 -9.31 -3.36
C LYS A 41 1.06 -8.19 -4.17
N MET A 42 0.53 -6.97 -4.06
CA MET A 42 1.01 -5.79 -4.79
C MET A 42 2.32 -5.24 -4.22
N ALA A 43 2.45 -5.19 -2.90
CA ALA A 43 3.66 -4.78 -2.19
C ALA A 43 4.88 -5.61 -2.61
N LYS A 44 4.73 -6.95 -2.70
CA LYS A 44 5.79 -7.84 -3.19
C LYS A 44 6.23 -7.52 -4.63
N LYS A 45 5.31 -7.05 -5.48
CA LYS A 45 5.58 -6.72 -6.88
C LYS A 45 6.26 -5.36 -7.04
N VAL A 46 5.90 -4.39 -6.20
CA VAL A 46 6.33 -2.98 -6.30
C VAL A 46 7.45 -2.64 -5.31
N HIS A 47 7.90 -3.60 -4.52
CA HIS A 47 8.90 -3.39 -3.47
C HIS A 47 10.15 -2.65 -4.01
N PRO A 48 10.62 -1.57 -3.35
CA PRO A 48 11.71 -0.73 -3.87
C PRO A 48 13.06 -1.45 -3.93
N ASP A 49 13.28 -2.47 -3.09
CA ASP A 49 14.50 -3.30 -3.12
C ASP A 49 14.62 -4.14 -4.41
N LYS A 50 13.50 -4.56 -5.00
CA LYS A 50 13.47 -5.41 -6.19
C LYS A 50 13.22 -4.62 -7.48
N ASN A 51 12.83 -3.35 -7.36
CA ASN A 51 12.46 -2.49 -8.47
C ASN A 51 13.26 -1.20 -8.45
N PHE A 52 14.26 -1.12 -9.33
CA PHE A 52 15.08 0.07 -9.55
C PHE A 52 14.36 1.19 -10.32
N ASP A 53 13.02 1.16 -10.38
CA ASP A 53 12.26 2.24 -11.03
C ASP A 53 12.15 3.41 -10.03
N PRO A 54 12.51 4.65 -10.40
CA PRO A 54 12.40 5.80 -9.50
C PRO A 54 10.97 6.02 -8.99
N ARG A 55 9.96 5.55 -9.73
CA ARG A 55 8.54 5.66 -9.37
C ARG A 55 8.06 4.53 -8.44
N ALA A 56 8.88 3.52 -8.18
CA ALA A 56 8.53 2.41 -7.27
C ALA A 56 8.27 2.92 -5.85
N THR A 57 9.09 3.86 -5.37
CA THR A 57 8.93 4.48 -4.05
C THR A 57 7.61 5.23 -3.93
N GLU A 58 7.27 6.06 -4.91
CA GLU A 58 6.02 6.83 -4.92
C GLU A 58 4.79 5.92 -5.00
N THR A 59 4.84 4.91 -5.87
CA THR A 59 3.73 3.95 -6.03
C THR A 59 3.53 3.09 -4.78
N PHE A 60 4.60 2.72 -4.09
CA PHE A 60 4.51 2.01 -2.81
C PHE A 60 3.89 2.90 -1.72
N GLN A 61 4.27 4.18 -1.66
CA GLN A 61 3.64 5.14 -0.75
C GLN A 61 2.15 5.31 -1.05
N ALA A 62 1.76 5.38 -2.33
CA ALA A 62 0.36 5.44 -2.73
C ALA A 62 -0.42 4.19 -2.31
N LEU A 63 0.16 2.99 -2.48
CA LEU A 63 -0.43 1.73 -2.01
C LEU A 63 -0.63 1.72 -0.50
N LEU A 64 0.34 2.23 0.28
CA LEU A 64 0.22 2.34 1.73
C LEU A 64 -0.91 3.28 2.15
N LYS A 65 -0.99 4.45 1.52
CA LYS A 65 -2.08 5.42 1.75
C LYS A 65 -3.44 4.79 1.45
N ALA A 66 -3.56 4.11 0.31
CA ALA A 66 -4.79 3.40 -0.08
C ALA A 66 -5.20 2.36 0.97
N LYS A 67 -4.25 1.53 1.43
CA LYS A 67 -4.51 0.52 2.46
C LYS A 67 -5.00 1.16 3.76
N ASN A 68 -4.34 2.22 4.23
CA ASN A 68 -4.68 2.86 5.51
C ASN A 68 -6.08 3.50 5.47
N VAL A 69 -6.43 4.16 4.35
CA VAL A 69 -7.76 4.77 4.17
C VAL A 69 -8.85 3.71 4.09
N LEU A 70 -8.60 2.58 3.41
CA LEU A 70 -9.63 1.55 3.22
C LEU A 70 -9.80 0.61 4.43
N LEU A 71 -8.80 0.49 5.30
CA LEU A 71 -8.90 -0.29 6.54
C LEU A 71 -9.67 0.43 7.63
N ASP A 72 -9.59 1.76 7.68
CA ASP A 72 -10.35 2.54 8.65
C ASP A 72 -11.74 2.87 8.09
N SER A 73 -12.77 2.35 8.77
CA SER A 73 -14.17 2.58 8.38
C SER A 73 -14.55 4.07 8.35
N THR A 74 -13.94 4.91 9.18
CA THR A 74 -14.22 6.35 9.22
C THR A 74 -13.63 7.04 8.00
N MET A 75 -12.33 6.84 7.76
CA MET A 75 -11.61 7.36 6.60
C MET A 75 -12.18 6.85 5.28
N ARG A 76 -12.65 5.60 5.23
CA ARG A 76 -13.32 5.02 4.05
C ARG A 76 -14.63 5.74 3.75
N LYS A 77 -15.45 6.03 4.76
CA LYS A 77 -16.70 6.79 4.59
C LYS A 77 -16.43 8.21 4.10
N GLU A 78 -15.46 8.90 4.68
CA GLU A 78 -15.06 10.25 4.24
C GLU A 78 -14.55 10.25 2.80
N PHE A 79 -13.74 9.25 2.44
CA PHE A 79 -13.24 9.09 1.08
C PHE A 79 -14.39 8.83 0.09
N ASP A 80 -15.31 7.92 0.41
CA ASP A 80 -16.47 7.64 -0.43
C ASP A 80 -17.41 8.85 -0.53
N GLN A 81 -17.59 9.62 0.55
CA GLN A 81 -18.33 10.89 0.53
C GLN A 81 -17.66 11.91 -0.38
N LYS A 82 -16.33 12.08 -0.27
CA LYS A 82 -15.55 12.98 -1.12
C LYS A 82 -15.62 12.60 -2.60
N LEU A 83 -15.60 11.30 -2.91
CA LEU A 83 -15.79 10.80 -4.27
C LEU A 83 -17.18 11.19 -4.83
N ARG A 84 -18.23 11.06 -4.01
CA ARG A 84 -19.60 11.45 -4.40
C ARG A 84 -19.75 12.96 -4.59
N CYS A 85 -19.19 13.77 -3.71
CA CYS A 85 -19.23 15.24 -3.84
C CYS A 85 -18.40 15.72 -5.03
N SER A 86 -17.20 15.19 -5.23
CA SER A 86 -16.32 15.57 -6.35
C SER A 86 -16.93 15.27 -7.73
N TYR A 87 -17.80 14.25 -7.84
CA TYR A 87 -18.50 13.91 -9.07
C TYR A 87 -19.90 14.56 -9.16
N GLY A 88 -20.44 15.03 -8.03
CA GLY A 88 -21.80 15.58 -7.88
C GLY A 88 -21.90 17.11 -7.83
N GLU A 89 -20.78 17.83 -7.64
CA GLU A 89 -20.71 19.30 -7.59
C GLU A 89 -21.26 19.95 -8.88
N THR A 90 -21.25 19.25 -10.01
CA THR A 90 -21.82 19.76 -11.28
C THR A 90 -23.34 19.56 -11.40
N ARG A 91 -24.00 18.81 -10.51
CA ARG A 91 -25.43 18.45 -10.66
C ARG A 91 -26.36 18.87 -9.52
N TRP A 92 -25.87 19.04 -8.28
CA TRP A 92 -26.74 19.50 -7.17
C TRP A 92 -26.86 21.04 -7.10
N ASN A 93 -25.82 21.77 -7.53
CA ASN A 93 -25.83 23.24 -7.51
C ASN A 93 -26.62 23.90 -8.66
N ARG A 94 -27.28 23.11 -9.54
CA ARG A 94 -28.13 23.63 -10.63
C ARG A 94 -29.64 23.42 -10.42
N ARG A 95 -30.07 22.63 -9.42
CA ARG A 95 -31.50 22.29 -9.23
C ARG A 95 -32.14 22.88 -7.97
N GLY A 96 -31.41 23.64 -7.17
CA GLY A 96 -31.90 24.21 -5.91
C GLY A 96 -31.85 25.74 -5.78
N ASN A 97 -31.32 26.48 -6.76
CA ASN A 97 -31.15 27.94 -6.63
C ASN A 97 -31.81 28.71 -7.79
N SER A 98 -33.13 28.66 -7.85
CA SER A 98 -33.93 29.71 -8.48
C SER A 98 -35.11 29.97 -7.57
N LYS A 99 -35.32 31.24 -7.21
CA LYS A 99 -36.31 31.77 -6.25
C LYS A 99 -35.79 31.99 -4.81
N ARG A 100 -34.88 32.94 -4.66
CA ARG A 100 -35.02 34.06 -3.70
C ARG A 100 -33.92 35.09 -3.94
N SER A 101 -34.18 35.99 -4.89
CA SER A 101 -33.52 37.28 -4.96
C SER A 101 -34.08 38.14 -3.82
N GLY A 102 -33.22 38.60 -2.91
CA GLY A 102 -33.61 39.56 -1.89
C GLY A 102 -32.52 39.75 -0.83
N GLY A 103 -31.89 40.93 -0.84
CA GLY A 103 -31.25 41.50 0.34
C GLY A 103 -29.73 41.50 0.35
N SER A 104 -29.15 42.66 0.08
CA SER A 104 -27.77 43.04 0.38
C SER A 104 -27.48 43.11 1.90
N ASN A 105 -26.18 43.08 2.21
CA ASN A 105 -25.49 43.55 3.44
C ASN A 105 -25.10 42.49 4.49
N GLY A 106 -23.79 42.37 4.73
CA GLY A 106 -23.23 42.12 6.07
C GLY A 106 -22.14 41.04 6.17
N GLY A 107 -20.97 41.42 6.73
CA GLY A 107 -19.94 40.54 7.32
C GLY A 107 -18.93 39.99 6.30
N LEU A 108 -17.62 40.31 6.27
CA LEU A 108 -16.61 40.58 7.31
C LEU A 108 -16.49 39.52 8.40
N ASP A 109 -15.85 38.40 8.07
CA ASP A 109 -15.04 37.52 8.92
C ASP A 109 -14.78 36.23 8.13
N ALA A 110 -13.74 35.43 8.31
CA ALA A 110 -12.44 35.52 8.94
C ALA A 110 -11.76 34.18 8.56
N GLY A 111 -10.44 34.09 8.72
CA GLY A 111 -9.85 32.79 8.99
C GLY A 111 -9.37 32.00 7.77
N ARG A 112 -8.42 32.59 7.06
CA ARG A 112 -7.25 31.84 6.57
C ARG A 112 -6.55 31.21 7.79
N ASN A 113 -6.83 29.93 8.07
CA ASN A 113 -6.05 29.07 8.97
C ASN A 113 -6.18 27.65 8.42
N GLY A 114 -5.14 27.03 7.86
CA GLY A 114 -3.93 26.68 8.57
C GLY A 114 -4.09 25.23 9.03
N GLY A 115 -3.69 24.30 8.17
CA GLY A 115 -3.88 22.88 8.39
C GLY A 115 -3.01 22.06 7.44
N ARG A 116 -1.72 22.41 7.41
CA ARG A 116 -0.67 21.51 6.91
C ARG A 116 -0.75 20.25 7.79
N PHE A 117 -1.48 19.23 7.34
CA PHE A 117 -1.39 17.87 7.90
C PHE A 117 -0.08 17.24 7.42
N SER A 118 1.02 17.87 7.83
CA SER A 118 2.30 17.23 8.03
C SER A 118 2.31 16.74 9.47
N LEU A 119 1.62 15.62 9.74
CA LEU A 119 1.72 14.94 11.01
C LEU A 119 2.07 13.48 10.76
N PHE A 120 3.26 13.14 11.24
CA PHE A 120 3.89 11.82 11.25
C PHE A 120 4.57 11.36 9.95
N LYS A 121 5.81 11.82 9.77
CA LYS A 121 6.88 10.98 9.19
C LYS A 121 7.48 10.14 10.33
N PRO A 122 7.04 8.89 10.60
CA PRO A 122 7.88 7.96 11.32
C PRO A 122 8.96 7.46 10.35
N GLN A 123 10.16 8.02 10.51
CA GLN A 123 11.46 7.46 10.21
C GLN A 123 11.48 5.97 9.78
N TRP A 124 11.57 5.77 8.46
CA TRP A 124 11.85 4.49 7.80
C TRP A 124 13.22 3.87 8.18
N THR A 125 14.00 4.50 9.06
CA THR A 125 15.30 4.00 9.51
C THR A 125 15.18 2.80 10.44
N PHE A 126 14.12 2.72 11.26
CA PHE A 126 13.95 1.61 12.21
C PHE A 126 13.60 0.28 11.52
N ILE A 127 12.82 0.31 10.44
CA ILE A 127 12.42 -0.90 9.72
C ILE A 127 13.60 -1.47 8.91
N VAL A 128 14.42 -0.60 8.30
CA VAL A 128 15.61 -1.02 7.55
C VAL A 128 16.68 -1.60 8.49
N LEU A 129 16.81 -1.07 9.71
CA LEU A 129 17.79 -1.55 10.70
C LEU A 129 17.40 -2.92 11.29
N ILE A 130 16.11 -3.16 11.54
CA ILE A 130 15.61 -4.46 12.01
C ILE A 130 15.81 -5.57 10.96
N ILE A 131 15.59 -5.25 9.68
CA ILE A 131 15.82 -6.20 8.57
C ILE A 131 17.32 -6.51 8.40
N PHE A 132 18.18 -5.50 8.54
CA PHE A 132 19.63 -5.68 8.45
C PHE A 132 20.18 -6.55 9.59
N VAL A 133 19.70 -6.35 10.82
CA VAL A 133 20.07 -7.17 11.99
C VAL A 133 19.58 -8.62 11.85
N LEU A 134 18.37 -8.85 11.33
CA LEU A 134 17.86 -10.20 11.09
C LEU A 134 18.60 -10.92 9.95
N MET A 135 18.99 -10.21 8.88
CA MET A 135 19.80 -10.78 7.78
C MET A 135 21.22 -11.14 8.24
N ALA A 136 21.84 -10.31 9.08
CA ALA A 136 23.14 -10.62 9.69
C ALA A 136 23.05 -11.77 10.70
N TYR A 137 21.95 -11.88 11.45
CA TYR A 137 21.73 -12.97 12.42
C TYR A 137 21.57 -14.34 11.75
N ILE A 138 20.92 -14.41 10.58
CA ILE A 138 20.79 -15.65 9.81
C ILE A 138 22.13 -16.06 9.16
N LEU A 139 22.99 -15.11 8.83
CA LEU A 139 24.34 -15.37 8.28
C LEU A 139 25.41 -15.62 9.35
N SER A 140 25.11 -15.32 10.62
CA SER A 140 25.97 -15.54 11.78
C SER A 140 25.54 -16.75 12.61
N ILE A 141 24.88 -17.74 11.98
CA ILE A 141 24.86 -19.11 12.49
C ILE A 141 26.09 -19.78 11.89
N PRO A 142 27.20 -19.96 12.64
CA PRO A 142 28.28 -20.83 12.20
C PRO A 142 27.67 -22.17 11.84
N SER A 143 28.09 -22.72 10.71
CA SER A 143 27.72 -24.03 10.19
C SER A 143 27.94 -25.14 11.22
N TYR A 144 27.05 -25.30 12.19
CA TYR A 144 27.00 -26.48 13.04
C TYR A 144 26.09 -27.49 12.35
N CYS A 145 26.74 -28.45 11.70
CA CYS A 145 26.24 -29.78 11.43
C CYS A 145 25.04 -29.90 10.47
N LEU A 146 25.30 -29.68 9.18
CA LEU A 146 24.63 -30.47 8.13
C LEU A 146 25.68 -31.18 7.28
N ASN A 147 26.50 -32.02 7.92
CA ASN A 147 27.34 -32.98 7.21
C ASN A 147 27.12 -34.37 7.80
N SER A 148 26.98 -35.36 6.92
CA SER A 148 26.96 -36.80 7.17
C SER A 148 25.61 -37.49 7.40
N SER A 149 24.69 -37.37 6.42
CA SER A 149 23.72 -38.44 6.09
C SER A 149 24.23 -39.34 4.93
N GLU A 150 25.54 -39.52 4.81
CA GLU A 150 26.19 -40.37 3.78
C GLU A 150 26.82 -41.65 4.36
N GLU A 151 26.29 -42.23 5.44
CA GLU A 151 26.70 -43.58 5.89
C GLU A 151 25.59 -44.64 5.73
N VAL A 152 24.74 -44.48 4.72
CA VAL A 152 23.86 -45.55 4.21
C VAL A 152 24.45 -46.11 2.92
N SER A 153 25.65 -46.72 2.94
CA SER A 153 26.13 -47.44 1.74
C SER A 153 27.25 -48.49 1.93
N SER A 154 27.50 -49.07 3.12
CA SER A 154 28.53 -50.13 3.22
C SER A 154 28.27 -51.31 4.17
N LYS A 155 27.12 -51.42 4.84
CA LYS A 155 26.85 -52.50 5.83
C LYS A 155 25.68 -53.44 5.51
N VAL A 156 25.28 -53.55 4.24
CA VAL A 156 24.35 -54.60 3.79
C VAL A 156 24.98 -55.40 2.65
N ALA A 157 26.13 -56.01 2.93
CA ALA A 157 26.73 -57.02 2.08
C ALA A 157 27.39 -58.08 2.95
N ARG A 158 26.57 -58.96 3.55
CA ARG A 158 26.93 -60.36 3.82
C ARG A 158 25.65 -61.20 3.87
N PRO A 159 25.46 -62.09 2.90
CA PRO A 159 24.76 -63.34 3.14
C PRO A 159 25.76 -64.51 3.20
N LEU A 160 25.42 -65.46 4.08
CA LEU A 160 25.79 -66.88 4.15
C LEU A 160 27.06 -67.30 4.92
N THR A 161 26.77 -68.11 5.95
CA THR A 161 27.32 -69.43 6.30
C THR A 161 28.70 -69.82 5.80
#